data_AF-A0A1M3E4J1-F1
#
_entry.id   AF-A0A1M3E4J1-F1
#
_cell.length_a   1.000
_cell.length_b   1.000
_cell.length_c   1.000
_cell.angle_alpha   90.00
_cell.angle_beta   90.00
_cell.angle_gamma   90.00
#
_symmetry.space_group_name_H-M   'P 1'
#
loop_
_entity.id
_entity.type
_entity.pdbx_description
1 polymer ?
#
loop_
_entity_poly.entity_id
_entity_poly.type
_entity_poly.pdbx_seq_one_letter_code
_entity_poly.pdbx_strand_id
1 'polypeptide(L)'
;MFIRGNAFKFKMAGTPFIWLTAFATVYEFIGTIVLEISSNYWFQLYSLLEFAAIYYFYFKLIQPKFNLFFKGTLLLFLLSYILSFLPNGHFIAGSINKTITPLFVITSSTLWIRKLFMEMSIPNLWKNSEFYFVASFLLYYTSTFFFFLLSDSIFNLNTNFYDYWLVNIIAALIFRILLSIGAWQMKSN
;
A
#
# COMPACT_ATOMS: atom_id res chain seq x y z
N MET A 1 -32.11 -24.98 4.35
CA MET A 1 -31.17 -24.22 3.49
C MET A 1 -30.09 -23.66 4.40
N PHE A 2 -28.99 -24.40 4.59
CA PHE A 2 -27.91 -23.99 5.50
C PHE A 2 -27.09 -22.90 4.83
N ILE A 3 -27.10 -21.69 5.42
CA ILE A 3 -26.13 -20.64 5.10
C ILE A 3 -24.78 -21.14 5.60
N ARG A 4 -24.04 -21.82 4.71
CA ARG A 4 -22.65 -22.20 4.95
C ARG A 4 -21.85 -20.90 4.96
N GLY A 5 -21.56 -20.39 6.15
CA GLY A 5 -20.73 -19.22 6.34
C GLY A 5 -19.34 -19.49 5.76
N ASN A 6 -19.05 -18.95 4.57
CA ASN A 6 -17.69 -18.86 4.07
C ASN A 6 -16.94 -17.86 4.96
N ALA A 7 -16.41 -18.37 6.07
CA ALA A 7 -15.50 -17.63 6.92
C ALA A 7 -14.33 -17.13 6.08
N PHE A 8 -13.98 -15.86 6.25
CA PHE A 8 -12.82 -15.25 5.61
C PHE A 8 -11.60 -16.15 5.90
N LYS A 9 -10.96 -16.69 4.86
CA LYS A 9 -9.73 -17.47 5.04
C LYS A 9 -8.63 -16.49 5.46
N PHE A 10 -8.49 -16.26 6.77
CA PHE A 10 -7.48 -15.40 7.41
C PHE A 10 -6.02 -15.74 7.04
N LYS A 11 -5.79 -16.86 6.33
CA LYS A 11 -4.49 -17.32 5.86
C LYS A 11 -4.05 -16.71 4.52
N MET A 12 -4.78 -15.78 3.91
CA MET A 12 -4.36 -15.20 2.63
C MET A 12 -3.44 -13.98 2.81
N ALA A 13 -2.54 -13.74 1.86
CA ALA A 13 -1.49 -12.74 2.00
C ALA A 13 -2.02 -11.30 2.15
N GLY A 14 -3.13 -10.96 1.49
CA GLY A 14 -3.70 -9.61 1.48
C GLY A 14 -4.51 -9.23 2.72
N THR A 15 -4.80 -10.17 3.62
CA THR A 15 -5.67 -9.95 4.78
C THR A 15 -5.21 -8.83 5.72
N PRO A 16 -3.91 -8.70 6.07
CA PRO A 16 -3.44 -7.61 6.94
C PRO A 16 -3.69 -6.23 6.34
N PHE A 17 -3.52 -6.09 5.02
CA PHE A 17 -3.73 -4.82 4.33
C PHE A 17 -5.21 -4.41 4.33
N ILE A 18 -6.13 -5.36 4.08
CA ILE A 18 -7.57 -5.10 4.13
C ILE A 18 -7.99 -4.58 5.51
N TRP A 19 -7.53 -5.23 6.58
CA TRP A 19 -7.83 -4.80 7.95
C TRP A 19 -7.24 -3.42 8.23
N LEU A 20 -6.00 -3.16 7.81
CA LEU A 20 -5.39 -1.85 7.96
C LEU A 20 -6.22 -0.75 7.28
N THR A 21 -6.65 -0.96 6.03
CA THR A 21 -7.49 0.02 5.31
C THR A 21 -8.84 0.22 6.00
N ALA A 22 -9.45 -0.85 6.53
CA ALA A 22 -10.70 -0.76 7.27
C ALA A 22 -10.52 0.05 8.57
N PHE A 23 -9.51 -0.26 9.38
CA PHE A 23 -9.20 0.48 10.61
C PHE A 23 -8.86 1.94 10.33
N ALA A 24 -8.12 2.22 9.26
CA ALA A 24 -7.78 3.59 8.90
C ALA A 24 -9.00 4.42 8.51
N THR A 25 -9.95 3.82 7.78
CA THR A 25 -11.20 4.51 7.43
C THR A 25 -12.02 4.83 8.68
N VAL A 26 -12.06 3.90 9.65
CA VAL A 26 -12.74 4.11 10.94
C VAL A 26 -12.02 5.17 11.77
N TYR A 27 -10.69 5.14 11.83
CA TYR A 27 -9.91 6.14 12.56
C TYR A 27 -10.05 7.53 11.93
N GLU A 28 -10.02 7.64 10.61
CA GLU A 28 -10.18 8.93 9.93
C GLU A 28 -11.57 9.53 10.19
N PHE A 29 -12.60 8.70 10.28
CA PHE A 29 -13.93 9.15 10.66
C PHE A 29 -14.01 9.57 12.14
N ILE A 30 -13.53 8.72 13.07
CA ILE A 30 -13.69 8.95 14.51
C ILE A 30 -12.64 9.93 15.05
N GLY A 31 -11.36 9.67 14.80
CA GLY A 31 -10.23 10.41 15.36
C GLY A 31 -10.13 11.84 14.82
N THR A 32 -10.32 12.03 13.51
CA THR A 32 -10.16 13.35 12.87
C THR A 32 -11.45 14.16 12.81
N ILE A 33 -12.60 13.56 12.48
CA ILE A 33 -13.85 14.33 12.31
C ILE A 33 -14.59 14.48 13.65
N VAL A 34 -14.63 13.45 14.48
CA VAL A 34 -15.40 13.51 15.75
C VAL A 34 -14.57 14.04 16.92
N LEU A 35 -13.29 13.66 17.01
CA LEU A 35 -12.44 13.94 18.17
C LEU A 35 -11.38 15.03 17.94
N GLU A 36 -11.24 15.54 16.71
CA GLU A 36 -10.26 16.57 16.31
C GLU A 36 -8.81 16.28 16.77
N ILE A 37 -8.44 15.01 16.93
CA ILE A 37 -7.11 14.61 17.37
C ILE A 37 -6.11 14.97 16.27
N SER A 38 -4.95 15.51 16.66
CA SER A 38 -3.88 15.84 15.71
C SER A 38 -3.49 14.60 14.89
N SER A 39 -3.74 14.69 13.59
CA SER A 39 -3.61 13.56 12.65
C SER A 39 -2.16 13.23 12.29
N ASN A 40 -1.22 14.10 12.67
CA ASN A 40 0.20 13.96 12.36
C ASN A 40 0.80 12.63 12.86
N TYR A 41 0.54 12.26 14.11
CA TYR A 41 1.04 11.01 14.68
C TYR A 41 0.39 9.79 14.03
N TRP A 42 -0.89 9.89 13.70
CA TRP A 42 -1.60 8.83 12.99
C TRP A 42 -1.04 8.62 11.59
N PHE A 43 -0.80 9.67 10.81
CA PHE A 43 -0.23 9.54 9.47
C PHE A 43 1.15 8.87 9.47
N GLN A 44 1.98 9.19 10.46
CA GLN A 44 3.31 8.59 10.62
C GLN A 44 3.24 7.12 11.09
N LEU A 45 2.28 6.77 11.95
CA LEU A 45 2.04 5.38 12.35
C LEU A 45 1.44 4.57 11.20
N TYR A 46 0.49 5.15 10.48
CA TYR A 46 -0.19 4.52 9.36
C TYR A 46 0.80 4.17 8.25
N SER A 47 1.78 5.03 7.93
CA SER A 47 2.79 4.72 6.92
C SER A 47 3.65 3.50 7.28
N LEU A 48 3.98 3.34 8.57
CA LEU A 48 4.70 2.18 9.09
C LEU A 48 3.87 0.90 8.94
N LEU A 49 2.60 0.95 9.38
CA LEU A 49 1.68 -0.18 9.28
C LEU A 49 1.40 -0.54 7.82
N GLU A 50 1.28 0.44 6.94
CA GLU A 50 1.04 0.28 5.51
C GLU A 50 2.20 -0.45 4.86
N PHE A 51 3.43 0.04 5.09
CA PHE A 51 4.63 -0.66 4.61
C PHE A 51 4.71 -2.08 5.17
N ALA A 52 4.46 -2.28 6.46
CA ALA A 52 4.51 -3.61 7.08
C ALA A 52 3.51 -4.59 6.46
N ALA A 53 2.28 -4.15 6.18
CA ALA A 53 1.26 -4.98 5.54
C ALA A 53 1.62 -5.34 4.10
N ILE A 54 2.14 -4.39 3.32
CA ILE A 54 2.59 -4.61 1.94
C ILE A 54 3.84 -5.50 1.91
N TYR A 55 4.77 -5.27 2.83
CA TYR A 55 5.96 -6.09 3.03
C TYR A 55 5.57 -7.54 3.29
N TYR A 56 4.68 -7.77 4.26
CA TYR A 56 4.16 -9.11 4.57
C TYR A 56 3.51 -9.76 3.34
N PHE A 57 2.70 -9.01 2.58
CA PHE A 57 2.04 -9.49 1.38
C PHE A 57 3.04 -10.01 0.34
N TYR A 58 4.00 -9.19 -0.08
CA TYR A 58 5.00 -9.60 -1.07
C TYR A 58 5.97 -10.66 -0.54
N PHE A 59 6.31 -10.59 0.74
CA PHE A 59 7.17 -11.58 1.39
C PHE A 59 6.58 -12.97 1.23
N LYS A 60 5.28 -13.12 1.52
CA LYS A 60 4.58 -14.41 1.39
C LYS A 60 4.45 -14.89 -0.05
N LEU A 61 4.33 -13.99 -1.02
CA LEU A 61 4.20 -14.34 -2.44
C LEU A 61 5.53 -14.78 -3.07
N ILE A 62 6.63 -14.16 -2.65
CA ILE A 62 7.92 -14.23 -3.38
C ILE A 62 8.94 -15.10 -2.63
N GLN A 63 8.86 -15.24 -1.30
CA GLN A 63 9.79 -16.08 -0.55
C GLN A 63 9.75 -17.55 -0.99
N PRO A 64 10.88 -18.29 -0.85
CA PRO A 64 12.14 -17.88 -0.20
C PRO A 64 13.21 -17.25 -1.13
N LYS A 65 12.99 -17.22 -2.45
CA LYS A 65 14.04 -16.97 -3.46
C LYS A 65 14.78 -15.61 -3.33
N PHE A 66 14.16 -14.59 -2.72
CA PHE A 66 14.67 -13.21 -2.69
C PHE A 66 14.89 -12.66 -1.27
N ASN A 67 15.25 -13.50 -0.28
CA ASN A 67 15.39 -13.09 1.12
C ASN A 67 16.32 -11.88 1.35
N LEU A 68 17.44 -11.78 0.60
CA LEU A 68 18.37 -10.65 0.72
C LEU A 68 17.72 -9.32 0.32
N PHE A 69 16.93 -9.31 -0.76
CA PHE A 69 16.16 -8.14 -1.20
C PHE A 69 15.20 -7.68 -0.10
N PHE A 70 14.42 -8.60 0.48
CA PHE A 70 13.49 -8.27 1.57
C PHE A 70 14.17 -7.74 2.84
N LYS A 71 15.34 -8.26 3.20
CA LYS A 71 16.11 -7.72 4.34
C LYS A 71 16.67 -6.33 4.03
N GLY A 72 17.21 -6.15 2.83
CA GLY A 72 17.75 -4.87 2.37
C GLY A 72 16.70 -3.76 2.32
N THR A 73 15.52 -4.05 1.75
CA THR A 73 14.43 -3.06 1.69
C THR A 73 13.84 -2.73 3.06
N LEU A 74 13.75 -3.71 3.97
CA LEU A 74 13.33 -3.45 5.35
C LEU A 74 14.31 -2.51 6.07
N LEU A 75 15.61 -2.77 5.96
CA LEU A 75 16.64 -1.91 6.56
C LEU A 75 16.58 -0.49 5.97
N LEU A 76 16.46 -0.39 4.65
CA LEU A 76 16.37 0.90 3.96
C LEU A 76 15.11 1.67 4.37
N PHE A 77 13.96 0.99 4.49
CA PHE A 77 12.73 1.58 4.99
C PHE A 77 12.86 2.10 6.43
N LEU A 78 13.45 1.31 7.33
CA LEU A 78 13.65 1.72 8.73
C LEU A 78 14.57 2.95 8.82
N LEU A 79 15.63 3.00 8.03
CA LEU A 79 16.50 4.17 7.93
C LEU A 79 15.71 5.40 7.45
N SER A 80 14.97 5.30 6.34
CA SER A 80 14.15 6.41 5.85
C SER A 80 13.08 6.84 6.87
N TYR A 81 12.49 5.88 7.59
CA TYR A 81 11.48 6.16 8.60
C TYR A 81 12.07 6.95 9.78
N ILE A 82 13.25 6.56 10.28
CA ILE A 82 13.95 7.31 11.33
C ILE A 82 14.35 8.70 10.83
N LEU A 83 14.90 8.80 9.62
CA LEU A 83 15.31 10.08 9.02
C LEU A 83 14.12 11.03 8.80
N SER A 84 12.91 10.50 8.61
CA SER A 84 11.71 11.33 8.43
C SER A 84 11.32 12.15 9.67
N PHE A 85 11.85 11.83 10.86
CA PHE A 85 11.62 12.62 12.08
C PHE A 85 12.57 13.81 12.25
N LEU A 86 13.65 13.89 11.46
CA LEU A 86 14.66 14.95 11.56
C LEU A 86 14.25 16.32 10.98
N PRO A 87 13.60 16.42 9.81
CA PRO A 87 13.27 17.72 9.22
C PRO A 87 12.08 18.40 9.91
N ASN A 88 12.16 19.73 10.05
CA ASN A 88 11.11 20.57 10.67
C ASN A 88 9.88 20.81 9.76
N GLY A 89 9.79 20.16 8.59
CA GLY A 89 8.73 20.37 7.60
C GLY A 89 7.92 19.11 7.32
N HIS A 90 6.60 19.18 7.47
CA HIS A 90 5.69 18.04 7.28
C HIS A 90 5.77 17.42 5.88
N PHE A 91 5.93 18.23 4.82
CA PHE A 91 6.05 17.72 3.45
C PHE A 91 7.37 17.01 3.21
N ILE A 92 8.49 17.57 3.66
CA ILE A 92 9.83 16.96 3.52
C ILE A 92 9.88 15.62 4.29
N ALA A 93 9.39 15.61 5.54
CA ALA A 93 9.26 14.38 6.33
C ALA A 93 8.41 13.32 5.61
N GLY A 94 7.26 13.75 5.07
CA GLY A 94 6.35 12.91 4.30
C GLY A 94 6.99 12.34 3.04
N SER A 95 7.72 13.16 2.27
CA SER A 95 8.42 12.72 1.06
C SER A 95 9.46 11.65 1.35
N ILE A 96 10.29 11.82 2.39
CA ILE A 96 11.32 10.85 2.78
C ILE A 96 10.67 9.51 3.14
N ASN A 97 9.64 9.54 3.98
CA ASN A 97 8.94 8.35 4.47
C ASN A 97 8.21 7.62 3.31
N LYS A 98 7.56 8.36 2.41
CA LYS A 98 6.75 7.78 1.33
C LYS A 98 7.55 7.33 0.10
N THR A 99 8.85 7.63 -0.01
CA THR A 99 9.64 7.30 -1.21
C THR A 99 9.94 5.80 -1.32
N ILE A 100 10.11 5.10 -0.20
CA ILE A 100 10.60 3.72 -0.21
C ILE A 100 9.51 2.71 -0.58
N THR A 101 8.28 2.92 -0.10
CA THR A 101 7.16 2.00 -0.36
C THR A 101 6.87 1.81 -1.86
N PRO A 102 6.78 2.87 -2.70
CA PRO A 102 6.60 2.73 -4.14
C PRO A 102 7.71 1.94 -4.83
N LEU A 103 8.98 2.21 -4.51
CA LEU A 103 10.13 1.50 -5.08
C LEU A 103 10.08 0.00 -4.73
N PHE A 104 9.72 -0.31 -3.49
CA PHE A 104 9.52 -1.67 -3.03
C PHE A 104 8.36 -2.36 -3.77
N VAL A 105 7.22 -1.68 -3.92
CA VAL A 105 6.04 -2.21 -4.62
C VAL A 105 6.33 -2.47 -6.09
N ILE A 106 6.96 -1.53 -6.81
CA ILE A 106 7.30 -1.69 -8.23
C ILE A 106 8.23 -2.89 -8.42
N THR A 107 9.28 -2.98 -7.61
CA THR A 107 10.27 -4.06 -7.70
C THR A 107 9.65 -5.41 -7.35
N SER A 108 8.89 -5.48 -6.25
CA SER A 108 8.25 -6.72 -5.81
C SER A 108 7.16 -7.18 -6.78
N SER A 109 6.38 -6.26 -7.34
CA SER A 109 5.40 -6.58 -8.40
C SER A 109 6.08 -7.17 -9.63
N THR A 110 7.19 -6.56 -10.06
CA THR A 110 7.97 -7.06 -11.20
C THR A 110 8.52 -8.47 -10.93
N LEU A 111 9.05 -8.71 -9.73
CA LEU A 111 9.53 -10.03 -9.32
C LEU A 111 8.41 -11.07 -9.26
N TRP A 112 7.23 -10.70 -8.75
CA TRP A 112 6.06 -11.57 -8.72
C TRP A 112 5.55 -11.91 -10.13
N ILE A 113 5.44 -10.92 -11.02
CA ILE A 113 5.05 -11.13 -12.44
C ILE A 113 6.06 -12.07 -13.11
N ARG A 114 7.37 -11.83 -12.94
CA ARG A 114 8.42 -12.70 -13.49
C ARG A 114 8.28 -14.14 -12.98
N LYS A 115 8.04 -14.32 -11.67
CA LYS A 115 7.82 -15.64 -11.06
C LYS A 115 6.61 -16.34 -11.68
N LEU A 116 5.51 -15.62 -11.85
CA LEU A 116 4.27 -16.14 -12.43
C LEU A 116 4.46 -16.67 -13.85
N PHE A 117 5.18 -15.94 -14.70
CA PHE A 117 5.48 -16.38 -16.06
C PHE A 117 6.48 -17.53 -16.11
N MET A 118 7.48 -17.57 -15.21
CA MET A 118 8.46 -18.66 -15.16
C MET A 118 7.87 -19.97 -14.67
N GLU A 119 6.95 -19.93 -13.70
CA GLU A 119 6.37 -21.12 -13.09
C GLU A 119 5.09 -21.58 -13.80
N MET A 120 4.50 -20.77 -14.69
CA MET A 120 3.19 -20.99 -15.34
C MET A 120 2.12 -21.48 -14.35
N SER A 121 2.21 -21.04 -13.09
CA SER A 121 1.50 -21.66 -11.96
C SER A 121 0.03 -21.28 -11.88
N ILE A 122 -0.40 -20.25 -12.62
CA ILE A 122 -1.75 -19.70 -12.56
C ILE A 122 -2.37 -19.72 -13.96
N PRO A 123 -3.35 -20.61 -14.21
CA PRO A 123 -3.96 -20.75 -15.53
C PRO A 123 -4.87 -19.56 -15.89
N ASN A 124 -5.39 -18.82 -14.90
CA ASN A 124 -6.22 -17.63 -15.14
C ASN A 124 -5.99 -16.55 -14.08
N LEU A 125 -5.36 -15.45 -14.48
CA LEU A 125 -5.06 -14.29 -13.62
C LEU A 125 -6.31 -13.62 -13.04
N TRP A 126 -7.40 -13.57 -13.81
CA TRP A 126 -8.64 -12.89 -13.42
C TRP A 126 -9.38 -13.58 -12.27
N LYS A 127 -9.05 -14.84 -11.97
CA LYS A 127 -9.59 -15.59 -10.84
C LYS A 127 -8.65 -15.61 -9.63
N ASN A 128 -7.46 -15.01 -9.75
CA ASN A 128 -6.49 -14.97 -8.67
C ASN A 128 -6.65 -13.66 -7.88
N SER A 129 -6.93 -13.77 -6.59
CA SER A 129 -7.02 -12.61 -5.69
C SER A 129 -5.70 -11.83 -5.60
N GLU A 130 -4.56 -12.53 -5.59
CA GLU A 130 -3.22 -11.93 -5.51
C GLU A 130 -2.95 -10.99 -6.68
N PHE A 131 -3.45 -11.31 -7.88
CA PHE A 131 -3.34 -10.45 -9.05
C PHE A 131 -3.99 -9.09 -8.82
N TYR A 132 -5.20 -9.05 -8.26
CA TYR A 132 -5.89 -7.79 -7.95
C TYR A 132 -5.17 -6.98 -6.87
N PHE A 133 -4.62 -7.63 -5.85
CA PHE A 133 -3.80 -6.94 -4.84
C PHE A 133 -2.54 -6.34 -5.46
N VAL A 134 -1.76 -7.14 -6.21
CA VAL A 134 -0.55 -6.65 -6.89
C VAL A 134 -0.87 -5.50 -7.84
N ALA A 135 -1.92 -5.64 -8.67
CA ALA A 135 -2.34 -4.60 -9.60
C ALA A 135 -2.77 -3.32 -8.86
N SER A 136 -3.52 -3.46 -7.77
CA SER A 136 -3.95 -2.33 -6.94
C SER A 136 -2.76 -1.57 -6.37
N PHE A 137 -1.80 -2.27 -5.74
CA PHE A 137 -0.61 -1.65 -5.17
C PHE A 137 0.22 -0.99 -6.28
N LEU A 138 0.48 -1.71 -7.37
CA LEU A 138 1.30 -1.18 -8.46
C LEU A 138 0.71 0.12 -9.02
N LEU A 139 -0.58 0.13 -9.40
CA LEU A 139 -1.23 1.30 -9.96
C LEU A 139 -1.28 2.47 -8.98
N TYR A 140 -1.62 2.23 -7.71
CA TYR A 140 -1.71 3.29 -6.71
C TYR A 140 -0.34 3.93 -6.45
N TYR A 141 0.67 3.11 -6.17
CA TYR A 141 1.98 3.61 -5.78
C TYR A 141 2.75 4.21 -6.95
N THR A 142 2.58 3.73 -8.19
CA THR A 142 3.19 4.40 -9.35
C THR A 142 2.53 5.74 -9.65
N SER A 143 1.20 5.84 -9.52
CA SER A 143 0.47 7.07 -9.85
C SER A 143 0.73 8.19 -8.85
N THR A 144 0.97 7.85 -7.58
CA THR A 144 1.15 8.83 -6.49
C THR A 144 2.61 9.12 -6.15
N PHE A 145 3.56 8.36 -6.70
CA PHE A 145 4.98 8.46 -6.37
C PHE A 145 5.53 9.88 -6.57
N PHE A 146 5.42 10.42 -7.78
CA PHE A 146 5.96 11.75 -8.09
C PHE A 146 5.23 12.86 -7.34
N PHE A 147 3.93 12.70 -7.12
CA PHE A 147 3.14 13.66 -6.36
C PHE A 147 3.67 13.79 -4.92
N PHE A 148 3.88 12.67 -4.23
CA PHE A 148 4.41 12.72 -2.86
C PHE A 148 5.87 13.15 -2.82
N LEU A 149 6.70 12.67 -3.76
CA LEU A 149 8.12 13.04 -3.83
C LEU A 149 8.31 14.55 -3.99
N LEU A 150 7.50 15.19 -4.84
CA LEU A 150 7.59 16.61 -5.17
C LEU A 150 6.60 17.48 -4.37
N SER A 151 5.95 16.93 -3.34
CA SER A 151 4.85 17.60 -2.64
C SER A 151 5.24 18.96 -2.05
N ASP A 152 6.45 19.06 -1.47
CA ASP A 152 6.99 20.32 -0.94
C ASP A 152 7.18 21.38 -2.03
N SER A 153 7.79 21.00 -3.16
CA SER A 153 7.98 21.90 -4.30
C SER A 153 6.66 22.36 -4.91
N ILE A 154 5.69 21.45 -5.08
CA ILE A 154 4.36 21.77 -5.63
C ILE A 154 3.62 22.73 -4.69
N PHE A 155 3.69 22.51 -3.39
CA PHE A 155 3.07 23.39 -2.39
C PHE A 155 3.66 24.80 -2.44
N ASN A 156 5.00 24.92 -2.47
CA ASN A 156 5.68 26.21 -2.45
C ASN A 156 5.56 27.00 -3.76
N LEU A 157 5.37 26.33 -4.90
CA LEU A 157 5.20 26.98 -6.21
C LEU A 157 3.78 27.52 -6.46
N ASN A 158 2.81 27.23 -5.57
CA ASN A 158 1.43 27.73 -5.56
C ASN A 158 0.64 27.56 -6.87
N THR A 159 1.10 26.70 -7.78
CA THR A 159 0.39 26.35 -9.02
C THR A 159 -0.37 25.05 -8.81
N ASN A 160 -1.69 25.15 -8.69
CA ASN A 160 -2.64 24.04 -8.85
C ASN A 160 -2.39 22.78 -7.99
N PHE A 161 -1.97 22.93 -6.72
CA PHE A 161 -1.83 21.80 -5.78
C PHE A 161 -3.08 20.89 -5.76
N TYR A 162 -4.27 21.49 -5.83
CA TYR A 162 -5.54 20.77 -5.86
C TYR A 162 -5.74 19.89 -7.10
N ASP A 163 -5.20 20.27 -8.26
CA ASP A 163 -5.30 19.46 -9.47
C ASP A 163 -4.44 18.19 -9.33
N TYR A 164 -3.24 18.32 -8.76
CA TYR A 164 -2.40 17.17 -8.44
C TYR A 164 -3.01 16.29 -7.34
N TRP A 165 -3.67 16.91 -6.36
CA TRP A 165 -4.40 16.19 -5.33
C TRP A 165 -5.55 15.35 -5.91
N LEU A 166 -6.23 15.84 -6.95
CA LEU A 166 -7.29 15.10 -7.64
C LEU A 166 -6.77 13.77 -8.24
N VAL A 167 -5.55 13.75 -8.77
CA VAL A 167 -4.91 12.51 -9.27
C VAL A 167 -4.77 11.49 -8.15
N ASN A 168 -4.36 11.92 -6.95
CA ASN A 168 -4.30 11.05 -5.78
C ASN A 168 -5.67 10.51 -5.37
N ILE A 169 -6.74 11.34 -5.42
CA ILE A 169 -8.11 10.90 -5.13
C ILE A 169 -8.56 9.81 -6.13
N ILE A 170 -8.35 10.05 -7.43
CA ILE A 170 -8.73 9.08 -8.48
C ILE A 170 -7.95 7.78 -8.31
N ALA A 171 -6.64 7.87 -8.08
CA ALA A 171 -5.79 6.70 -7.83
C ALA A 171 -6.25 5.91 -6.59
N ALA A 172 -6.59 6.60 -5.50
CA ALA A 172 -7.11 5.97 -4.29
C ALA A 172 -8.47 5.29 -4.51
N LEU A 173 -9.33 5.86 -5.37
CA LEU A 173 -10.60 5.25 -5.73
C LEU A 173 -10.42 3.95 -6.52
N ILE A 174 -9.58 3.98 -7.57
CA ILE A 174 -9.22 2.78 -8.36
C ILE A 174 -8.60 1.72 -7.45
N PHE A 175 -7.72 2.13 -6.55
CA PHE A 175 -7.09 1.26 -5.57
C PHE A 175 -8.10 0.51 -4.71
N ARG A 176 -9.08 1.23 -4.12
CA ARG A 176 -10.14 0.65 -3.29
C ARG A 176 -11.04 -0.32 -4.06
N ILE A 177 -11.35 -0.01 -5.32
CA ILE A 177 -12.14 -0.90 -6.19
C ILE A 177 -11.39 -2.22 -6.39
N LEU A 178 -10.11 -2.17 -6.79
CA LEU A 178 -9.31 -3.36 -7.03
C LEU A 178 -9.10 -4.20 -5.76
N LEU A 179 -8.85 -3.56 -4.61
CA LEU A 179 -8.77 -4.25 -3.33
C LEU A 179 -10.08 -4.97 -2.98
N SER A 180 -11.23 -4.34 -3.24
CA SER A 180 -12.54 -4.93 -2.98
C SER A 180 -12.80 -6.15 -3.87
N ILE A 181 -12.41 -6.07 -5.16
CA ILE A 181 -12.48 -7.21 -6.08
C ILE A 181 -11.54 -8.33 -5.60
N GLY A 182 -10.30 -7.99 -5.24
CA GLY A 182 -9.34 -8.96 -4.69
C GLY A 182 -9.87 -9.66 -3.44
N ALA A 183 -10.43 -8.89 -2.50
CA ALA A 183 -11.06 -9.40 -1.29
C ALA A 183 -12.26 -10.33 -1.58
N TRP A 184 -13.07 -10.02 -2.59
CA TRP A 184 -14.17 -10.89 -3.00
C TRP A 184 -13.65 -12.20 -3.61
N GLN A 185 -12.63 -12.14 -4.47
CA GLN A 185 -12.02 -13.36 -5.04
C GLN A 185 -11.40 -14.27 -3.97
N MET A 186 -10.95 -13.72 -2.83
CA MET A 186 -10.50 -14.52 -1.68
C MET A 186 -11.61 -15.38 -1.06
N LYS A 187 -12.88 -14.99 -1.18
CA LYS A 187 -14.03 -15.78 -0.69
C LYS A 187 -14.44 -16.88 -1.67
N SER A 188 -14.16 -16.67 -2.96
CA SER A 188 -14.54 -17.59 -4.04
C SER A 188 -13.57 -18.76 -4.23
N ASN A 189 -12.31 -18.62 -3.79
CA ASN A 189 -11.26 -19.65 -3.81
C ASN A 189 -11.15 -20.38 -2.45
#